data_AF-A0A942JC25-F1
#
_entry.id   AF-A0A942JC25-F1
#
_cell.length_a   1.000
_cell.length_b   1.000
_cell.length_c   1.000
_cell.angle_alpha   90.00
_cell.angle_beta   90.00
_cell.angle_gamma   90.00
#
_symmetry.space_group_name_H-M   'P 1'
#
loop_
_entity.id
_entity.type
_entity.pdbx_description
1 polymer ?
#
loop_
_entity_poly.entity_id
_entity_poly.type
_entity_poly.pdbx_seq_one_letter_code
_entity_poly.pdbx_strand_id
1 'polypeptide(L)'
;MGGRDVPCRSGRSWAVDDRDRSAVPRRCPLLQPRRPSSRGAAVPVSKKRDLPGTLQRSPKKAQRTYAKTLNSALETYDGDEERAERTAYAALKHTHEKVGDHWEPKDEPGPSDERSRIGGPGKQGRTAGGVDVEGHTRQELYERAKRLDIEGRSTMAKYELAQAIARRQD
;
A
#
# COMPACT_ATOMS: atom_id res chain seq x y z
N MET A 1 -5.68 -11.79 -66.80
CA MET A 1 -4.86 -12.68 -67.64
C MET A 1 -4.12 -13.65 -66.72
N GLY A 2 -4.32 -14.96 -66.91
CA GLY A 2 -3.50 -16.08 -66.40
C GLY A 2 -3.44 -16.20 -64.87
N GLY A 3 -4.15 -17.10 -64.19
CA GLY A 3 -4.36 -18.51 -64.51
C GLY A 3 -3.34 -19.35 -63.74
N ARG A 4 -3.84 -20.20 -62.84
CA ARG A 4 -3.48 -21.62 -62.63
C ARG A 4 -3.81 -22.08 -61.21
N ASP A 5 -4.99 -22.68 -61.06
CA ASP A 5 -5.12 -23.98 -60.41
C ASP A 5 -4.03 -24.94 -60.91
N VAL A 6 -3.48 -25.82 -60.06
CA VAL A 6 -3.65 -27.31 -60.01
C VAL A 6 -2.76 -27.87 -58.83
N PRO A 7 -2.78 -29.17 -58.45
CA PRO A 7 -3.64 -29.85 -57.47
C PRO A 7 -2.91 -30.49 -56.26
N CYS A 8 -3.72 -31.10 -55.38
CA CYS A 8 -3.40 -32.22 -54.50
C CYS A 8 -2.42 -33.25 -55.09
N ARG A 9 -1.47 -33.73 -54.28
CA ARG A 9 -0.94 -35.10 -54.43
C ARG A 9 -0.48 -35.72 -53.11
N SER A 10 -1.19 -36.78 -52.74
CA SER A 10 -0.69 -38.07 -52.25
C SER A 10 0.37 -38.10 -51.14
N GLY A 11 -0.08 -38.54 -49.96
CA GLY A 11 0.33 -39.81 -49.38
C GLY A 11 1.81 -40.16 -49.36
N ARG A 12 2.35 -40.27 -48.14
CA ARG A 12 3.27 -41.36 -47.80
C ARG A 12 3.15 -41.65 -46.31
N SER A 13 2.51 -42.78 -46.03
CA SER A 13 2.69 -43.55 -44.80
C SER A 13 4.18 -43.81 -44.60
N TRP A 14 4.68 -43.55 -43.41
CA TRP A 14 5.92 -44.17 -42.95
C TRP A 14 5.59 -44.99 -41.71
N ALA A 15 6.03 -46.23 -41.80
CA ALA A 15 5.77 -47.33 -40.92
C ALA A 15 6.12 -47.03 -39.46
N VAL A 16 5.29 -47.55 -38.57
CA VAL A 16 5.67 -47.83 -37.18
C VAL A 16 6.62 -49.02 -37.21
N ASP A 17 7.92 -48.77 -37.05
CA ASP A 17 8.87 -49.83 -36.70
C ASP A 17 8.99 -49.87 -35.18
N ASP A 18 8.24 -50.79 -34.61
CA ASP A 18 8.21 -51.16 -33.19
C ASP A 18 9.42 -52.06 -32.90
N ARG A 19 10.56 -51.45 -32.57
CA ARG A 19 11.72 -52.17 -32.00
C ARG A 19 12.81 -51.23 -31.45
N ASP A 20 12.58 -50.68 -30.27
CA ASP A 20 13.61 -50.65 -29.21
C ASP A 20 12.94 -50.27 -27.88
N ARG A 21 12.63 -51.30 -27.10
CA ARG A 21 11.97 -51.20 -25.80
C ARG A 21 13.00 -51.46 -24.72
N SER A 22 14.07 -50.66 -24.62
CA SER A 22 14.99 -50.69 -23.47
C SER A 22 15.88 -49.44 -23.38
N ALA A 23 15.29 -48.25 -23.31
CA ALA A 23 16.00 -47.05 -22.85
C ALA A 23 15.14 -46.31 -21.83
N VAL A 24 15.43 -46.49 -20.55
CA VAL A 24 14.88 -45.64 -19.48
C VAL A 24 15.50 -44.24 -19.68
N PRO A 25 14.72 -43.19 -19.98
CA PRO A 25 15.29 -41.86 -20.06
C PRO A 25 15.81 -41.50 -18.67
N ARG A 26 17.11 -41.17 -18.60
CA ARG A 26 17.71 -40.56 -17.41
C ARG A 26 16.88 -39.32 -17.09
N ARG A 27 16.10 -39.37 -16.01
CA ARG A 27 15.36 -38.21 -15.51
C ARG A 27 16.37 -37.08 -15.31
N CYS A 28 16.24 -36.03 -16.11
CA CYS A 28 16.81 -34.73 -15.75
C CYS A 28 16.41 -34.46 -14.30
N PRO A 29 17.34 -34.11 -13.40
CA PRO A 29 16.95 -33.71 -12.07
C PRO A 29 16.05 -32.49 -12.27
N LEU A 30 14.77 -32.68 -11.96
CA LEU A 30 13.82 -31.58 -11.91
C LEU A 30 14.49 -30.51 -11.07
N LEU A 31 14.76 -29.36 -11.69
CA LEU A 31 15.15 -28.14 -11.01
C LEU A 31 14.10 -27.96 -9.93
N GLN A 32 14.43 -28.31 -8.68
CA GLN A 32 13.47 -28.21 -7.61
C GLN A 32 13.01 -26.74 -7.59
N PRO A 33 11.69 -26.47 -7.54
CA PRO A 33 11.25 -25.10 -7.36
C PRO A 33 11.99 -24.60 -6.12
N ARG A 34 12.74 -23.51 -6.29
CA ARG A 34 13.48 -22.91 -5.17
C ARG A 34 12.45 -22.65 -4.08
N ARG A 35 12.53 -23.41 -3.00
CA ARG A 35 11.76 -23.12 -1.78
C ARG A 35 12.06 -21.66 -1.44
N PRO A 36 11.06 -20.77 -1.29
CA PRO A 36 11.34 -19.42 -0.86
C PRO A 36 12.14 -19.51 0.43
N SER A 37 13.29 -18.83 0.42
CA SER A 37 14.20 -18.74 1.55
C SER A 37 13.42 -18.28 2.77
N SER A 38 13.28 -19.12 3.79
CA SER A 38 12.67 -18.79 5.09
C SER A 38 13.53 -17.83 5.93
N ARG A 39 14.33 -16.97 5.28
CA ARG A 39 15.07 -15.91 5.95
C ARG A 39 14.16 -14.70 6.09
N GLY A 40 13.54 -14.60 7.27
CA GLY A 40 12.77 -13.45 7.70
C GLY A 40 11.26 -13.69 7.67
N ALA A 41 10.75 -14.62 8.48
CA ALA A 41 9.35 -14.51 8.90
C ALA A 41 9.24 -13.20 9.70
N ALA A 42 8.81 -12.13 9.03
CA ALA A 42 8.57 -10.85 9.65
C ALA A 42 7.63 -11.07 10.85
N VAL A 43 8.09 -10.69 12.04
CA VAL A 43 7.36 -10.96 13.27
C VAL A 43 6.04 -10.18 13.20
N PRO A 44 4.86 -10.83 13.29
CA PRO A 44 3.62 -10.11 13.16
C PRO A 44 3.50 -9.09 14.30
N VAL A 45 3.34 -7.82 13.95
CA VAL A 45 2.96 -6.75 14.88
C VAL A 45 1.60 -7.14 15.45
N SER A 46 1.65 -7.66 16.67
CA SER A 46 0.51 -8.32 17.32
C SER A 46 0.18 -7.65 18.65
N LYS A 47 1.09 -6.84 19.19
CA LYS A 47 0.91 -6.17 20.48
C LYS A 47 0.91 -4.65 20.31
N LYS A 48 0.10 -3.98 21.12
CA LYS A 48 0.08 -2.50 21.21
C LYS A 48 1.46 -1.89 21.47
N ARG A 49 2.36 -2.62 22.14
CA ARG A 49 3.69 -2.15 22.55
C ARG A 49 4.65 -1.95 21.38
N ASP A 50 4.37 -2.59 20.26
CA ASP A 50 5.18 -2.52 19.04
C ASP A 50 4.73 -1.35 18.13
N LEU A 51 3.69 -0.61 18.53
CA LEU A 51 3.17 0.54 17.79
C LEU A 51 3.87 1.84 18.24
N PRO A 52 4.00 2.85 17.36
CA PRO A 52 4.48 4.17 17.75
C PRO A 52 3.53 4.79 18.78
N GLY A 53 4.07 5.60 19.71
CA GLY A 53 3.33 6.10 20.87
C GLY A 53 2.02 6.83 20.56
N THR A 54 1.93 7.51 19.42
CA THR A 54 0.68 8.13 18.94
C THR A 54 -0.40 7.09 18.64
N LEU A 55 -0.04 5.98 17.99
CA LEU A 55 -0.97 4.89 17.70
C LEU A 55 -1.40 4.11 18.94
N GLN A 56 -0.54 4.03 19.96
CA GLN A 56 -0.89 3.38 21.22
C GLN A 56 -2.05 4.07 21.94
N ARG A 57 -2.13 5.40 21.82
CA ARG A 57 -3.19 6.25 22.38
C ARG A 57 -4.43 6.30 21.48
N SER A 58 -4.30 5.94 20.21
CA SER A 58 -5.41 5.89 19.26
C SER A 58 -6.47 4.82 19.57
N PRO A 59 -7.71 5.00 19.09
CA PRO A 59 -8.74 4.00 19.08
C PRO A 59 -8.27 2.65 18.51
N LYS A 60 -8.92 1.57 19.00
CA LYS A 60 -8.61 0.19 18.59
C LYS A 60 -8.69 -0.04 17.08
N LYS A 61 -9.57 0.70 16.39
CA LYS A 61 -9.72 0.60 14.94
C LYS A 61 -8.46 1.09 14.22
N ALA A 62 -7.89 2.23 14.61
CA ALA A 62 -6.63 2.75 14.08
C ALA A 62 -5.48 1.76 14.28
N GLN A 63 -5.33 1.24 15.50
CA GLN A 63 -4.32 0.23 15.84
C GLN A 63 -4.44 -1.01 14.96
N ARG A 64 -5.67 -1.53 14.80
CA ARG A 64 -5.95 -2.71 13.98
C ARG A 64 -5.69 -2.46 12.50
N THR A 65 -6.10 -1.32 11.96
CA THR A 65 -5.84 -0.96 10.55
C THR A 65 -4.35 -0.92 10.30
N TYR A 66 -3.60 -0.21 11.14
CA TYR A 66 -2.15 -0.11 11.01
C TYR A 66 -1.47 -1.48 11.11
N ALA A 67 -1.73 -2.23 12.18
CA ALA A 67 -1.08 -3.54 12.39
C ALA A 67 -1.43 -4.54 11.27
N LYS A 68 -2.68 -4.56 10.81
CA LYS A 68 -3.11 -5.45 9.72
C LYS A 68 -2.40 -5.10 8.42
N THR A 69 -2.36 -3.82 8.06
CA THR A 69 -1.67 -3.38 6.84
C THR A 69 -0.17 -3.60 6.94
N LEU A 70 0.44 -3.34 8.09
CA LEU A 70 1.86 -3.56 8.31
C LEU A 70 2.24 -5.03 8.13
N ASN A 71 1.52 -5.95 8.78
CA ASN A 71 1.79 -7.39 8.65
C ASN A 71 1.62 -7.87 7.21
N SER A 72 0.55 -7.44 6.53
CA SER A 72 0.33 -7.80 5.13
C SER A 72 1.40 -7.21 4.21
N ALA A 73 1.87 -6.00 4.47
CA ALA A 73 2.90 -5.35 3.68
C ALA A 73 4.29 -5.96 3.94
N LEU A 74 4.59 -6.36 5.17
CA LEU A 74 5.81 -7.11 5.51
C LEU A 74 5.86 -8.44 4.75
N GLU A 75 4.74 -9.16 4.67
CA GLU A 75 4.64 -10.37 3.84
C GLU A 75 4.81 -10.07 2.34
N THR A 76 4.25 -8.95 1.88
CA THR A 76 4.29 -8.57 0.45
C THR A 76 5.67 -8.10 0.00
N TYR A 77 6.44 -7.46 0.88
CA TYR A 77 7.73 -6.87 0.58
C TYR A 77 8.90 -7.64 1.19
N ASP A 78 8.74 -8.95 1.41
CA ASP A 78 9.80 -9.85 1.90
C ASP A 78 10.50 -9.36 3.19
N GLY A 79 9.75 -8.72 4.09
CA GLY A 79 10.26 -8.17 5.35
C GLY A 79 10.88 -6.77 5.25
N ASP A 80 10.69 -6.04 4.15
CA ASP A 80 11.06 -4.61 4.07
C ASP A 80 10.17 -3.77 5.01
N GLU A 81 10.69 -3.51 6.21
CA GLU A 81 10.01 -2.76 7.26
C GLU A 81 9.69 -1.32 6.84
N GLU A 82 10.62 -0.61 6.22
CA GLU A 82 10.42 0.80 5.82
C GLU A 82 9.29 0.93 4.80
N ARG A 83 9.26 0.03 3.81
CA ARG A 83 8.21 0.03 2.78
C ARG A 83 6.86 -0.41 3.36
N ALA A 84 6.87 -1.36 4.28
CA ALA A 84 5.68 -1.82 4.96
C ALA A 84 5.08 -0.75 5.87
N GLU A 85 5.90 -0.04 6.64
CA GLU A 85 5.49 1.09 7.48
C GLU A 85 4.85 2.21 6.65
N ARG A 86 5.47 2.60 5.54
CA ARG A 86 4.92 3.62 4.63
C ARG A 86 3.52 3.22 4.13
N THR A 87 3.33 1.94 3.82
CA THR A 87 2.05 1.39 3.36
C THR A 87 1.01 1.38 4.49
N ALA A 88 1.42 1.00 5.70
CA ALA A 88 0.57 1.00 6.88
C ALA A 88 0.09 2.41 7.23
N TYR A 89 0.97 3.42 7.20
CA TYR A 89 0.59 4.82 7.39
C TYR A 89 -0.32 5.33 6.28
N ALA A 90 -0.12 4.92 5.02
CA ALA A 90 -1.00 5.32 3.92
C ALA A 90 -2.44 4.78 4.13
N ALA A 91 -2.59 3.51 4.49
CA ALA A 91 -3.90 2.91 4.79
C ALA A 91 -4.55 3.55 6.02
N LEU A 92 -3.76 3.87 7.05
CA LEU A 92 -4.24 4.58 8.22
C LEU A 92 -4.77 5.96 7.86
N LYS A 93 -4.00 6.79 7.13
CA LYS A 93 -4.38 8.15 6.71
C LYS A 93 -5.61 8.20 5.79
N HIS A 94 -5.91 7.10 5.11
CA HIS A 94 -7.11 7.00 4.27
C HIS A 94 -8.40 6.88 5.10
N THR A 95 -8.31 6.37 6.33
CA THR A 95 -9.49 6.06 7.17
C THR A 95 -9.50 6.83 8.50
N HIS A 96 -8.36 7.38 8.90
CA HIS A 96 -8.15 8.11 10.13
C HIS A 96 -7.35 9.37 9.85
N GLU A 97 -7.54 10.38 10.68
CA GLU A 97 -6.75 11.60 10.69
C GLU A 97 -6.01 11.77 12.01
N LYS A 98 -4.85 12.44 11.98
CA LYS A 98 -4.10 12.71 13.22
C LYS A 98 -4.82 13.83 13.95
N VAL A 99 -5.21 13.61 15.21
CA VAL A 99 -5.84 14.60 16.11
C VAL A 99 -5.05 14.69 17.40
N GLY A 100 -4.31 15.78 17.56
CA GLY A 100 -3.47 15.96 18.75
C GLY A 100 -2.43 14.86 18.84
N ASP A 101 -2.54 14.02 19.86
CA ASP A 101 -1.60 12.97 20.22
C ASP A 101 -2.03 11.56 19.78
N HIS A 102 -3.15 11.43 19.05
CA HIS A 102 -3.72 10.17 18.60
C HIS A 102 -4.36 10.30 17.18
N TRP A 103 -4.94 9.20 16.68
CA TRP A 103 -5.56 9.11 15.35
C TRP A 103 -7.05 8.87 15.46
N GLU A 104 -7.89 9.79 14.99
CA GLU A 104 -9.34 9.66 15.02
C GLU A 104 -9.88 9.13 13.69
N PRO A 105 -10.96 8.31 13.69
CA PRO A 105 -11.59 7.86 12.46
C PRO A 105 -12.21 9.05 11.72
N LYS A 106 -12.09 9.04 10.40
CA LYS A 106 -12.79 9.97 9.52
C LYS A 106 -14.26 9.56 9.37
N ASP A 107 -15.12 10.52 9.09
CA ASP A 107 -16.51 10.26 8.72
C ASP A 107 -16.59 9.48 7.40
N GLU A 108 -15.81 9.89 6.40
CA GLU A 108 -15.71 9.23 5.11
C GLU A 108 -14.25 8.86 4.78
N PRO A 109 -13.99 7.62 4.30
CA PRO A 109 -12.66 7.25 3.82
C PRO A 109 -12.27 8.04 2.57
N GLY A 110 -11.09 8.65 2.56
CA GLY A 110 -10.63 9.42 1.41
C GLY A 110 -9.25 10.06 1.58
N PRO A 111 -8.72 10.64 0.49
CA PRO A 111 -7.45 11.36 0.52
C PRO A 111 -7.55 12.54 1.48
N SER A 112 -6.55 12.73 2.34
CA SER A 112 -6.52 13.85 3.30
C SER A 112 -6.18 15.20 2.67
N ASP A 113 -5.47 15.20 1.55
CA ASP A 113 -4.89 16.39 0.94
C ASP A 113 -4.59 16.14 -0.55
N GLU A 114 -4.26 17.21 -1.27
CA GLU A 114 -3.93 17.19 -2.69
C GLU A 114 -2.92 16.11 -3.06
N ARG A 115 -1.83 16.00 -2.28
CA ARG A 115 -0.78 15.04 -2.57
C ARG A 115 -1.27 13.60 -2.38
N SER A 116 -2.12 13.37 -1.39
CA SER A 116 -2.78 12.09 -1.16
C SER A 116 -3.77 11.75 -2.28
N ARG A 117 -4.45 12.74 -2.86
CA ARG A 117 -5.37 12.54 -4.00
C ARG A 117 -4.63 12.15 -5.28
N ILE A 118 -3.49 12.78 -5.57
CA ILE A 118 -2.72 12.54 -6.81
C ILE A 118 -2.11 11.13 -6.84
N GLY A 119 -1.62 10.61 -5.72
CA GLY A 119 -1.01 9.27 -5.66
C GLY A 119 0.29 9.13 -6.47
N GLY A 120 0.93 7.95 -6.44
CA GLY A 120 2.08 7.62 -7.31
C GLY A 120 3.46 8.21 -6.93
N PRO A 121 4.57 7.74 -7.52
CA PRO A 121 5.92 8.30 -7.32
C PRO A 121 6.07 9.68 -7.99
N GLY A 122 6.91 10.56 -7.44
CA GLY A 122 7.17 11.90 -8.01
C GLY A 122 6.06 12.95 -7.82
N LYS A 123 5.01 12.61 -7.04
CA LYS A 123 3.85 13.46 -6.79
C LYS A 123 4.21 14.87 -6.28
N GLN A 124 3.81 15.87 -7.06
CA GLN A 124 3.84 17.28 -6.72
C GLN A 124 2.46 17.68 -6.18
N GLY A 125 2.43 18.21 -4.97
CA GLY A 125 1.18 18.55 -4.30
C GLY A 125 1.46 19.03 -2.88
N ARG A 126 0.60 19.91 -2.37
CA ARG A 126 0.77 20.46 -1.03
C ARG A 126 0.34 19.40 0.01
N THR A 127 1.17 19.14 1.03
CA THR A 127 0.87 18.22 2.14
C THR A 127 0.39 18.92 3.40
N ALA A 128 -0.71 18.45 3.98
CA ALA A 128 -1.28 19.00 5.22
C ALA A 128 -0.75 18.31 6.50
N GLY A 129 0.42 17.68 6.45
CA GLY A 129 1.06 17.09 7.63
C GLY A 129 0.26 15.97 8.34
N GLY A 130 -0.68 15.31 7.64
CA GLY A 130 -1.51 14.25 8.22
C GLY A 130 -2.82 14.70 8.85
N VAL A 131 -3.14 16.00 8.76
CA VAL A 131 -4.48 16.55 9.02
C VAL A 131 -5.34 16.39 7.76
N ASP A 132 -6.62 16.04 7.93
CA ASP A 132 -7.55 15.94 6.82
C ASP A 132 -8.07 17.31 6.38
N VAL A 133 -7.59 17.80 5.25
CA VAL A 133 -8.09 19.05 4.66
C VAL A 133 -9.36 18.80 3.89
N GLU A 134 -9.43 17.69 3.15
CA GLU A 134 -10.56 17.44 2.25
C GLU A 134 -11.84 17.16 3.03
N GLY A 135 -11.74 16.38 4.11
CA GLY A 135 -12.87 16.01 4.97
C GLY A 135 -13.39 17.12 5.88
N HIS A 136 -12.59 18.15 6.18
CA HIS A 136 -12.99 19.20 7.14
C HIS A 136 -13.43 20.51 6.49
N THR A 137 -14.32 21.25 7.15
CA THR A 137 -14.60 22.65 6.77
C THR A 137 -13.50 23.59 7.27
N ARG A 138 -13.39 24.79 6.66
CA ARG A 138 -12.47 25.84 7.18
C ARG A 138 -12.80 26.17 8.64
N GLN A 139 -14.08 26.19 9.00
CA GLN A 139 -14.53 26.51 10.35
C GLN A 139 -14.08 25.46 11.36
N GLU A 140 -14.19 24.17 11.04
CA GLU A 140 -13.70 23.08 11.91
C GLU A 140 -12.19 23.18 12.16
N LEU A 141 -11.41 23.41 11.10
CA LEU A 141 -9.97 23.62 11.22
C LEU A 141 -9.66 24.89 12.02
N TYR A 142 -10.45 25.95 11.86
CA TYR A 142 -10.30 27.17 12.66
C TYR A 142 -10.55 26.91 14.15
N GLU A 143 -11.64 26.21 14.52
CA GLU A 143 -11.94 25.88 15.92
C GLU A 143 -10.87 24.95 16.52
N ARG A 144 -10.32 24.04 15.71
CA ARG A 144 -9.20 23.20 16.13
C ARG A 144 -7.92 24.00 16.33
N ALA A 145 -7.58 24.90 15.41
CA ALA A 145 -6.43 25.80 15.55
C ALA A 145 -6.58 26.72 16.77
N LYS A 146 -7.80 27.15 17.08
CA LYS A 146 -8.14 27.93 18.28
C LYS A 146 -7.90 27.12 19.56
N ARG A 147 -8.31 25.85 19.61
CA ARG A 147 -8.04 24.95 20.76
C ARG A 147 -6.55 24.71 21.00
N LEU A 148 -5.74 24.79 19.94
CA LEU A 148 -4.28 24.65 19.99
C LEU A 148 -3.54 25.98 20.21
N ASP A 149 -4.29 27.07 20.40
CA ASP A 149 -3.81 28.44 20.58
C ASP A 149 -2.83 28.90 19.48
N ILE A 150 -3.19 28.62 18.22
CA ILE A 150 -2.41 29.05 17.06
C ILE A 150 -2.71 30.53 16.78
N GLU A 151 -1.67 31.36 16.79
CA GLU A 151 -1.72 32.76 16.43
C GLU A 151 -1.94 32.94 14.91
N GLY A 152 -2.59 34.03 14.50
CA GLY A 152 -2.89 34.30 13.08
C GLY A 152 -3.93 33.38 12.44
N ARG A 153 -4.51 32.42 13.18
CA ARG A 153 -5.52 31.46 12.68
C ARG A 153 -6.72 32.12 11.96
N SER A 154 -7.10 33.34 12.31
CA SER A 154 -8.25 34.03 11.72
C SER A 154 -8.02 34.47 10.27
N THR A 155 -6.77 34.78 9.91
CA THR A 155 -6.39 35.22 8.55
C THR A 155 -6.02 34.04 7.65
N MET A 156 -5.69 32.89 8.24
CA MET A 156 -5.28 31.70 7.50
C MET A 156 -6.40 31.13 6.62
N ALA A 157 -6.01 30.69 5.43
CA ALA A 157 -6.82 29.86 4.56
C ALA A 157 -6.98 28.44 5.12
N LYS A 158 -7.98 27.70 4.64
CA LYS A 158 -8.28 26.32 5.06
C LYS A 158 -7.04 25.42 5.10
N TYR A 159 -6.23 25.49 4.05
CA TYR A 159 -5.01 24.70 3.92
C TYR A 159 -3.89 25.14 4.87
N GLU A 160 -3.77 26.45 5.12
CA GLU A 160 -2.78 27.00 6.04
C GLU A 160 -3.11 26.63 7.49
N LEU A 161 -4.40 26.64 7.85
CA LEU A 161 -4.88 26.15 9.13
C LEU A 161 -4.47 24.69 9.37
N ALA A 162 -4.69 23.81 8.40
CA ALA A 162 -4.31 22.41 8.53
C ALA A 162 -2.80 22.21 8.69
N GLN A 163 -1.98 22.95 7.92
CA GLN A 163 -0.54 22.92 8.11
C GLN A 163 -0.10 23.43 9.48
N ALA A 164 -0.69 24.54 9.94
CA ALA A 164 -0.36 25.10 11.26
C ALA A 164 -0.73 24.13 12.39
N ILE A 165 -1.90 23.48 12.27
CA ILE A 165 -2.34 22.42 13.19
C ILE A 165 -1.35 21.26 13.20
N ALA A 166 -0.94 20.77 12.02
CA ALA A 166 -0.01 19.66 11.92
C ALA A 166 1.33 19.99 12.59
N ARG A 167 1.91 21.17 12.28
CA ARG A 167 3.17 21.63 12.89
C ARG A 167 3.10 21.76 14.41
N ARG A 168 1.92 22.06 14.95
CA ARG A 168 1.71 22.20 16.40
C ARG A 168 1.57 20.85 17.11
N GLN A 169 1.28 19.78 16.37
CA GLN A 169 1.04 18.41 16.87
C GLN A 169 2.22 17.46 16.66
N ASP A 170 3.28 17.92 16.00
CA ASP A 170 4.55 17.21 15.85
C ASP A 170 5.49 17.54 17.02
#